data_AF-A0A222MVL9-F1
#
_entry.id   AF-A0A222MVL9-F1
#
_cell.length_a   1.000
_cell.length_b   1.000
_cell.length_c   1.000
_cell.angle_alpha   90.00
_cell.angle_beta   90.00
_cell.angle_gamma   90.00
#
_symmetry.space_group_name_H-M   'P 1'
#
loop_
_entity.id
_entity.type
_entity.pdbx_description
1 polymer ?
#
loop_
_entity_poly.entity_id
_entity_poly.type
_entity_poly.pdbx_seq_one_letter_code
_entity_poly.pdbx_strand_id
1 'polypeptide(L)' 'MTLIIENVNDDLAKIIRAVAKPFKAKVKRKKELSVNGYTKEFEEKLLKELKETQDLYLKGKIKAYDDVKKMHQDILNEV' A
#
# COMPACT_ATOMS: atom_id res chain seq x y z
N MET A 1 -6.97 15.59 -28.52
CA MET A 1 -6.88 15.69 -27.05
C MET A 1 -6.33 14.38 -26.50
N THR A 2 -5.36 14.44 -25.59
CA THR A 2 -4.76 13.25 -24.98
C THR A 2 -4.92 13.35 -23.47
N LEU A 3 -5.61 12.39 -22.87
CA LEU A 3 -5.76 12.26 -21.43
C LEU A 3 -4.65 11.35 -20.91
N ILE A 4 -3.85 11.83 -19.96
CA ILE A 4 -2.85 11.00 -19.28
C ILE A 4 -3.42 10.66 -17.90
N ILE A 5 -3.51 9.38 -17.60
CA ILE A 5 -3.98 8.89 -16.30
C ILE A 5 -2.83 8.21 -15.57
N GLU A 6 -2.64 8.60 -14.31
CA GLU A 6 -1.50 8.17 -13.49
C GLU A 6 -1.97 7.25 -12.36
N ASN A 7 -1.26 6.14 -12.14
CA ASN A 7 -1.47 5.21 -11.02
C ASN A 7 -2.89 4.64 -10.88
N VAL A 8 -3.69 4.69 -11.94
CA VAL A 8 -5.06 4.17 -11.97
C VAL A 8 -5.08 2.64 -12.10
N ASN A 9 -5.98 1.95 -11.42
CA ASN A 9 -6.19 0.49 -11.58
C ASN A 9 -6.80 0.15 -12.97
N ASP A 10 -6.80 -1.13 -13.36
CA ASP A 10 -7.22 -1.51 -14.72
C ASP A 10 -8.71 -1.27 -14.99
N ASP A 11 -9.57 -1.45 -13.99
CA ASP A 11 -11.01 -1.30 -14.18
C ASP A 11 -11.42 0.17 -14.31
N LEU A 12 -10.85 1.06 -13.50
CA LEU A 12 -11.07 2.49 -13.64
C LEU A 12 -10.45 3.02 -14.95
N ALA A 13 -9.31 2.47 -15.39
CA ALA A 13 -8.73 2.80 -16.69
C ALA A 13 -9.64 2.39 -17.87
N LYS A 14 -10.34 1.25 -17.79
CA LYS A 14 -11.36 0.85 -18.79
C LYS A 14 -12.53 1.81 -18.82
N ILE A 15 -13.04 2.22 -17.66
CA ILE A 15 -14.14 3.18 -17.54
C ILE A 15 -13.72 4.52 -18.15
N ILE A 16 -12.54 5.04 -17.81
CA ILE A 16 -12.04 6.31 -18.36
C ILE A 16 -11.88 6.24 -19.88
N ARG A 17 -11.42 5.10 -20.43
CA ARG A 17 -11.36 4.89 -21.88
C ARG A 17 -12.75 4.89 -22.52
N ALA A 18 -13.74 4.28 -21.88
CA ALA A 18 -15.12 4.26 -22.36
C ALA A 18 -15.71 5.68 -22.40
N VAL A 19 -15.50 6.47 -21.34
CA VAL A 19 -15.93 7.87 -21.24
C VAL A 19 -15.19 8.77 -22.24
N ALA A 20 -13.93 8.50 -22.53
CA ALA A 20 -13.13 9.28 -23.48
C ALA A 20 -13.45 9.01 -24.97
N LYS A 21 -14.10 7.87 -25.27
CA LYS A 21 -14.38 7.40 -26.65
C LYS A 21 -15.26 8.36 -27.46
N PRO A 22 -16.38 8.92 -26.92
CA PRO A 22 -17.20 9.90 -27.64
C PRO A 22 -16.43 11.18 -28.01
N PHE A 23 -15.44 11.55 -27.20
CA PHE A 23 -14.63 12.76 -27.38
C PHE A 23 -13.42 12.54 -28.31
N LYS A 24 -13.25 11.34 -28.88
CA LYS A 24 -12.08 10.94 -29.69
C LYS A 24 -10.74 11.24 -28.99
N ALA A 25 -10.72 11.20 -27.65
CA ALA A 25 -9.54 11.51 -26.86
C ALA A 25 -8.66 10.25 -26.70
N LYS A 26 -7.34 10.42 -26.88
CA LYS A 26 -6.37 9.33 -26.66
C LYS A 26 -6.09 9.21 -25.16
N VAL A 27 -6.29 8.03 -24.57
CA VAL A 27 -5.99 7.80 -23.16
C VAL A 27 -4.66 7.05 -23.04
N LYS A 28 -3.68 7.65 -22.37
CA LYS A 28 -2.40 7.01 -22.02
C LYS A 28 -2.35 6.76 -20.52
N ARG A 29 -1.90 5.58 -20.13
CA ARG A 29 -1.66 5.24 -18.73
C ARG A 29 -0.17 5.40 -18.45
N LYS A 30 0.17 6.12 -17.40
CA LYS A 30 1.53 6.22 -16.86
C LYS A 30 1.51 5.70 -15.43
N LYS A 31 2.55 4.99 -15.03
CA LYS A 31 2.74 4.58 -13.63
C LYS A 31 3.95 5.33 -13.12
N GLU A 32 3.75 6.14 -12.08
CA GLU A 32 4.86 6.81 -11.41
C GLU A 32 5.25 5.97 -10.21
N LEU A 33 6.42 5.35 -10.32
CA LEU A 33 7.01 4.54 -9.27
C LEU A 33 8.13 5.33 -8.60
N SER A 34 8.30 5.13 -7.30
CA SER A 34 9.44 5.57 -6.52
C SER A 34 10.69 4.79 -6.91
N VAL A 35 11.85 5.21 -6.38
CA VAL A 35 13.13 4.50 -6.55
C VAL A 35 13.03 3.04 -6.10
N ASN A 36 12.17 2.75 -5.12
CA ASN A 36 11.94 1.42 -4.58
C ASN A 36 10.92 0.60 -5.40
N GLY A 37 10.40 1.14 -6.50
CA GLY A 37 9.43 0.45 -7.36
C GLY A 37 7.98 0.48 -6.84
N TYR A 38 7.68 1.28 -5.81
CA TYR A 38 6.34 1.42 -5.23
C TYR A 38 5.65 2.71 -5.69
N THR A 39 4.32 2.80 -5.56
CA THR A 39 3.64 4.09 -5.74
C THR A 39 3.83 4.96 -4.50
N LYS A 40 3.82 6.28 -4.65
CA LYS A 40 3.94 7.22 -3.50
C LYS A 40 2.89 6.95 -2.42
N GLU A 41 1.65 6.71 -2.82
CA GLU A 41 0.55 6.39 -1.89
C GLU A 41 0.84 5.12 -1.08
N PHE A 42 1.47 4.12 -1.70
CA PHE A 42 1.85 2.89 -1.01
C PHE A 42 2.98 3.15 0.00
N GLU A 43 4.00 3.92 -0.38
CA GLU A 43 5.08 4.28 0.54
C GLU A 43 4.57 5.10 1.73
N GLU A 44 3.66 6.06 1.51
CA GLU A 44 3.04 6.82 2.58
C GLU A 44 2.22 5.94 3.54
N LYS A 45 1.43 5.00 2.99
CA LYS A 45 0.66 4.04 3.79
C LYS A 45 1.57 3.14 4.61
N LEU A 46 2.62 2.61 4.00
CA LEU A 46 3.62 1.77 4.67
C LEU A 46 4.31 2.53 5.81
N LEU A 47 4.70 3.79 5.57
CA LEU A 47 5.36 4.62 6.56
C LEU A 47 4.42 4.96 7.73
N LYS A 48 3.12 5.11 7.47
CA LYS A 48 2.09 5.27 8.51
C LYS A 48 1.94 3.99 9.33
N GLU A 49 1.81 2.83 8.69
CA GLU A 49 1.67 1.53 9.38
C GLU A 49 2.89 1.21 10.24
N LEU A 50 4.10 1.52 9.76
CA LEU A 50 5.34 1.35 10.53
C LEU A 50 5.36 2.23 11.78
N LYS A 51 4.95 3.49 11.66
CA LYS A 51 4.82 4.41 12.81
C LYS A 51 3.79 3.90 13.81
N GLU A 52 2.63 3.47 13.34
CA GLU A 52 1.59 2.91 14.22
C GLU A 52 2.07 1.65 14.93
N THR A 53 2.78 0.77 14.23
CA THR A 53 3.37 -0.45 14.80
C THR A 53 4.40 -0.11 15.87
N GLN A 54 5.29 0.84 15.59
CA GLN A 54 6.29 1.31 16.54
C GLN A 54 5.64 1.94 17.78
N ASP A 55 4.60 2.75 17.60
CA ASP A 55 3.83 3.34 18.69
C ASP A 55 3.17 2.28 19.57
N LEU A 56 2.58 1.25 18.95
CA LEU A 56 1.95 0.15 19.68
C LEU A 56 2.98 -0.71 20.43
N TYR A 57 4.16 -0.89 19.86
CA TYR A 57 5.30 -1.52 20.52
C TYR A 57 5.77 -0.70 21.73
N LEU A 58 5.99 0.60 21.57
CA LEU A 58 6.39 1.50 22.67
C LEU A 58 5.34 1.58 23.79
N LYS A 59 4.06 1.48 23.44
CA LYS A 59 2.94 1.42 24.38
C LYS A 59 2.78 0.04 25.04
N GLY A 60 3.63 -0.95 24.71
CA GLY A 60 3.57 -2.31 25.25
C GLY A 60 2.35 -3.11 24.82
N LYS A 61 1.62 -2.67 23.79
CA LYS A 61 0.42 -3.34 23.28
C LYS A 61 0.75 -4.50 22.33
N ILE A 62 1.94 -4.48 21.74
CA ILE A 62 2.46 -5.57 20.91
C ILE A 62 3.58 -6.23 21.70
N LYS A 63 3.40 -7.51 22.03
CA LYS A 63 4.48 -8.34 22.58
C LYS A 63 5.51 -8.57 21.47
N ALA A 64 6.69 -7.97 21.59
CA ALA A 64 7.85 -8.41 20.83
C ALA A 64 8.71 -9.29 21.74
N TYR A 65 9.29 -10.33 21.17
CA TYR A 65 10.10 -11.28 21.88
C TYR A 65 11.53 -11.21 21.37
N ASP A 66 12.48 -11.07 22.29
CA ASP A 66 13.91 -11.10 21.96
C ASP A 66 14.42 -12.55 21.71
N ASP A 67 13.64 -13.56 22.13
CA ASP A 67 14.00 -14.97 22.05
C ASP A 67 12.80 -15.81 21.59
N VAL A 68 13.04 -16.65 20.58
CA VAL A 68 12.06 -17.60 20.02
C VAL A 68 11.54 -18.57 21.09
N LYS A 69 12.37 -19.00 22.05
CA LYS A 69 11.94 -19.87 23.15
C LYS A 69 10.92 -19.20 24.06
N LYS A 70 11.12 -17.91 24.36
CA LYS A 70 10.18 -17.12 25.17
C LYS A 70 8.85 -16.95 24.43
N MET A 71 8.89 -16.65 23.14
CA MET A 71 7.69 -16.57 22.31
C MET A 71 6.90 -17.90 22.33
N HIS A 72 7.59 -19.02 22.14
CA HIS A 72 6.95 -20.33 22.08
C HIS A 72 6.31 -20.74 23.41
N GLN A 73 6.94 -20.41 24.54
CA GLN A 73 6.38 -20.65 25.87
C GLN A 73 5.13 -19.81 26.14
N ASP A 74 5.12 -18.53 25.75
CA ASP A 74 3.96 -17.66 25.92
C ASP A 74 2.76 -18.16 25.11
N ILE A 75 2.98 -18.64 23.88
CA ILE A 75 1.93 -19.24 23.03
C ILE A 75 1.35 -20.51 23.67
N LEU A 76 2.21 -21.37 24.25
CA LEU A 76 1.77 -22.63 24.86
C LEU A 76 1.02 -22.41 26.18
N ASN A 77 1.29 -21.32 26.90
CA ASN A 77 0.67 -21.00 28.18
C ASN A 77 -0.63 -20.17 28.04
N GLU A 78 -0.91 -19.59 26.87
CA GLU A 78 -2.16 -18.87 26.56
C GLU A 78 -3.30 -19.79 26.06
N VAL A 79 -3.05 -21.12 25.94
CA VAL A 79 -4.05 -22.15 25.57
C VAL A 79 -4.74 -22.75 26.79
#